data_AF-A0A7S1J4M5-F1
#
_entry.id   AF-A0A7S1J4M5-F1
#
_cell.length_a   1.000
_cell.length_b   1.000
_cell.length_c   1.000
_cell.angle_alpha   90.00
_cell.angle_beta   90.00
_cell.angle_gamma   90.00
#
_symmetry.space_group_name_H-M   'P 1'
#
loop_
_entity.id
_entity.type
_entity.pdbx_description
1 polymer ?
#
loop_
_entity_poly.entity_id
_entity_poly.type
_entity_poly.pdbx_seq_one_letter_code
_entity_poly.pdbx_strand_id
1 'polypeptide(L)'
;PIGIATPALTPCCAWRACLPPLPAMARAHQLAVQAGDAAIALADVVVGDVFLCSGQSNMQLRLRKCLGGGGPIPRQPLLRVLQLPSTYAQAPSLRSPRSTRGWQPVRDYDVVREYPGLCYFFGRDLQARWLQETGHPLPVGLVASTYKATHLQTWLPPEAQRVCAPLAPNNC
;
A
#
# COMPACT_ATOMS: atom_id res chain seq x y z
N PRO A 1 -10.20 -22.12 9.42
CA PRO A 1 -8.73 -22.33 9.37
C PRO A 1 -8.13 -21.55 8.18
N ILE A 2 -7.28 -20.56 8.45
CA ILE A 2 -6.51 -19.89 7.40
C ILE A 2 -5.52 -20.92 6.86
N GLY A 3 -5.52 -21.14 5.54
CA GLY A 3 -4.89 -22.29 4.90
C GLY A 3 -3.38 -22.41 5.16
N ILE A 4 -2.86 -23.62 5.00
CA ILE A 4 -1.43 -23.90 5.02
C ILE A 4 -0.88 -23.54 3.63
N ALA A 5 0.21 -22.77 3.58
CA ALA A 5 0.94 -22.48 2.34
C ALA A 5 2.26 -23.23 2.32
N THR A 6 2.52 -23.98 1.26
CA THR A 6 3.79 -24.69 1.06
C THR A 6 4.80 -23.74 0.40
N PRO A 7 6.02 -23.62 0.94
CA PRO A 7 7.03 -22.76 0.35
C PRO A 7 7.59 -23.36 -0.95
N ALA A 8 7.83 -22.52 -1.95
CA ALA A 8 8.52 -22.85 -3.18
C ALA A 8 9.82 -22.03 -3.30
N LEU A 9 10.85 -22.66 -3.88
CA LEU A 9 12.11 -22.01 -4.24
C LEU A 9 11.90 -21.18 -5.51
N THR A 10 12.22 -19.89 -5.44
CA THR A 10 12.29 -19.03 -6.63
C THR A 10 13.73 -18.99 -7.18
N PRO A 11 13.93 -18.66 -8.48
CA PRO A 11 15.26 -18.63 -9.11
C PRO A 11 16.29 -17.70 -8.43
N CYS A 12 15.83 -16.82 -7.54
CA CYS A 12 16.63 -15.80 -6.86
C CYS A 12 17.05 -16.20 -5.42
N CYS A 13 17.04 -17.49 -5.07
CA CYS A 13 17.30 -17.99 -3.71
C CYS A 13 16.36 -17.41 -2.63
N ALA A 14 15.14 -17.01 -3.01
CA ALA A 14 14.12 -16.54 -2.07
C ALA A 14 13.03 -17.61 -1.88
N TRP A 15 12.64 -17.83 -0.62
CA TRP A 15 11.49 -18.65 -0.26
C TRP A 15 10.21 -17.86 -0.44
N ARG A 16 9.21 -18.46 -1.10
CA ARG A 16 7.88 -17.87 -1.27
C ARG A 16 6.82 -18.88 -0.86
N ALA A 17 5.94 -18.50 0.06
CA ALA A 17 4.72 -19.23 0.38
C ALA A 17 3.53 -18.48 -0.21
N CYS A 18 2.67 -19.18 -0.96
CA CYS A 18 1.45 -18.62 -1.54
C CYS A 18 0.25 -19.12 -0.73
N LEU A 19 -0.50 -18.19 -0.12
CA LEU A 19 -1.78 -18.52 0.49
C LEU A 19 -2.83 -18.73 -0.61
N PRO A 20 -3.77 -19.67 -0.44
CA PRO A 20 -4.93 -19.74 -1.32
C PRO A 20 -5.72 -18.42 -1.24
N PRO A 21 -6.54 -18.09 -2.25
CA PRO A 21 -7.46 -16.96 -2.15
C PRO A 21 -8.28 -17.05 -0.87
N LEU A 22 -8.30 -15.96 -0.11
CA LEU A 22 -9.05 -15.84 1.13
C LEU A 22 -10.17 -14.82 0.93
N PRO A 23 -11.39 -15.08 1.44
CA PRO A 23 -12.41 -14.04 1.50
C PRO A 23 -11.94 -12.88 2.39
N ALA A 24 -12.52 -11.70 2.21
CA ALA A 24 -12.25 -10.58 3.09
C ALA A 24 -12.63 -10.94 4.54
N MET A 25 -11.75 -10.62 5.49
CA MET A 25 -11.89 -10.93 6.91
C MET A 25 -11.76 -9.66 7.73
N ALA A 26 -12.89 -9.13 8.18
CA ALA A 26 -12.96 -7.95 9.05
C ALA A 26 -12.39 -8.19 10.46
N ARG A 27 -12.28 -9.45 10.88
CA ARG A 27 -11.69 -9.81 12.17
C ARG A 27 -10.17 -9.94 12.02
N ALA A 28 -9.44 -9.44 13.01
CA ALA A 28 -8.00 -9.64 13.12
C ALA A 28 -7.67 -11.12 13.41
N HIS A 29 -6.68 -11.65 12.70
CA HIS A 29 -6.15 -12.99 12.83
C HIS A 29 -4.65 -12.96 13.17
N GLN A 30 -4.14 -14.11 13.60
CA GLN A 30 -2.70 -14.33 13.73
C GLN A 30 -2.21 -15.13 12.52
N LEU A 31 -1.15 -14.66 11.88
CA LEU A 31 -0.41 -15.43 10.88
C LEU A 31 0.86 -15.96 11.54
N ALA A 32 0.95 -17.28 11.69
CA ALA A 32 2.15 -17.94 12.20
C ALA A 32 2.93 -18.56 11.03
N VAL A 33 4.25 -18.42 11.07
CA VAL A 33 5.18 -19.07 10.15
C VAL A 33 6.15 -19.89 11.00
N GLN A 34 6.30 -21.17 10.67
CA GLN A 34 7.15 -22.10 11.40
C GLN A 34 8.10 -22.82 10.43
N ALA A 35 9.36 -22.99 10.84
CA ALA A 35 10.39 -23.73 10.14
C ALA A 35 11.19 -24.54 11.15
N GLY A 36 10.94 -25.86 11.22
CA GLY A 36 11.44 -26.70 12.32
C GLY A 36 10.95 -26.17 13.68
N ASP A 37 11.89 -25.92 14.59
CA ASP A 37 11.59 -25.38 15.93
C ASP A 37 11.46 -23.86 15.97
N ALA A 38 11.83 -23.15 14.89
CA ALA A 38 11.71 -21.70 14.83
C ALA A 38 10.29 -21.28 14.41
N ALA A 39 9.69 -20.35 15.15
CA ALA A 39 8.37 -19.80 14.84
C ALA A 39 8.36 -18.27 14.95
N ILE A 40 7.66 -17.62 14.02
CA ILE A 40 7.30 -16.20 14.09
C ILE A 40 5.79 -16.05 13.99
N ALA A 41 5.22 -15.12 14.74
CA ALA A 41 3.81 -14.81 14.70
C ALA A 41 3.59 -13.33 14.39
N LEU A 42 2.80 -13.05 13.35
CA LEU A 42 2.28 -11.74 13.04
C LEU A 42 0.87 -11.65 13.61
N ALA A 43 0.68 -10.75 14.57
CA ALA A 43 -0.63 -10.44 15.13
C ALA A 43 -1.33 -9.36 14.30
N ASP A 44 -2.63 -9.21 14.52
CA ASP A 44 -3.46 -8.18 13.90
C ASP A 44 -3.44 -8.22 12.36
N VAL A 45 -3.54 -9.41 11.76
CA VAL A 45 -3.61 -9.59 10.31
C VAL A 45 -5.08 -9.59 9.87
N VAL A 46 -5.42 -8.70 8.95
CA VAL A 46 -6.73 -8.66 8.28
C VAL A 46 -6.56 -8.94 6.79
N VAL A 47 -7.59 -9.46 6.15
CA VAL A 47 -7.59 -9.77 4.71
C VAL A 47 -8.65 -8.94 4.02
N GLY A 48 -8.28 -8.29 2.94
CA GLY A 48 -9.16 -7.47 2.13
C GLY A 48 -8.37 -6.88 0.96
N ASP A 49 -8.93 -5.86 0.34
CA ASP A 49 -8.37 -5.30 -0.87
C ASP A 49 -7.25 -4.30 -0.59
N VAL A 50 -6.23 -4.31 -1.44
CA VAL A 50 -5.07 -3.42 -1.32
C VAL A 50 -4.93 -2.58 -2.58
N PHE A 51 -4.88 -1.26 -2.40
CA PHE A 51 -4.75 -0.28 -3.47
C PHE A 51 -3.41 0.44 -3.40
N LEU A 52 -2.78 0.61 -4.56
CA LEU A 52 -1.54 1.36 -4.70
C LEU A 52 -1.85 2.79 -5.15
N CYS A 53 -1.51 3.75 -4.29
CA CYS A 53 -1.56 5.17 -4.56
C CYS A 53 -0.18 5.65 -5.02
N SER A 54 0.01 5.69 -6.34
CA SER A 54 1.26 6.09 -6.99
C SER A 54 1.14 7.41 -7.75
N GLY A 55 2.29 8.00 -8.08
CA GLY A 55 2.39 9.21 -8.90
C GLY A 55 3.13 10.34 -8.19
N GLN A 56 2.88 11.56 -8.66
CA GLN A 56 3.68 12.75 -8.32
C GLN A 56 3.05 13.66 -7.26
N SER A 57 3.39 14.96 -7.29
CA SER A 57 3.08 15.98 -6.27
C SER A 57 1.61 16.01 -5.84
N ASN A 58 0.67 15.88 -6.77
CA ASN A 58 -0.77 15.89 -6.46
C ASN A 58 -1.19 14.65 -5.65
N MET A 59 -0.65 13.46 -5.97
CA MET A 59 -0.86 12.26 -5.14
C MET A 59 -0.10 12.39 -3.82
N GLN A 60 1.05 13.06 -3.78
CA GLN A 60 1.80 13.30 -2.54
C GLN A 60 1.19 14.39 -1.64
N LEU A 61 0.12 15.07 -2.07
CA LEU A 61 -0.50 16.14 -1.30
C LEU A 61 -1.05 15.58 0.01
N ARG A 62 -0.48 16.06 1.12
CA ARG A 62 -0.75 15.53 2.47
C ARG A 62 -2.16 15.87 2.94
N LEU A 63 -2.81 14.95 3.65
CA LEU A 63 -4.17 15.10 4.17
C LEU A 63 -4.36 16.41 4.96
N ARG A 64 -3.37 16.81 5.77
CA ARG A 64 -3.43 18.08 6.51
C ARG A 64 -3.62 19.31 5.63
N LYS A 65 -3.06 19.32 4.42
CA LYS A 65 -3.23 20.42 3.47
C LYS A 65 -4.62 20.38 2.83
N CYS A 66 -5.17 19.19 2.58
CA CYS A 66 -6.51 19.03 2.04
C CYS A 66 -7.61 19.51 3.00
N LEU A 67 -7.37 19.41 4.32
CA LEU A 67 -8.31 19.81 5.37
C LEU A 67 -8.02 21.21 5.95
N GLY A 68 -7.22 22.03 5.27
CA GLY A 68 -6.95 23.40 5.75
C GLY A 68 -6.23 23.48 7.10
N GLY A 69 -5.48 22.45 7.49
CA GLY A 69 -4.67 22.45 8.71
C GLY A 69 -5.13 21.50 9.82
N GLY A 70 -6.31 20.88 9.73
CA GLY A 70 -6.72 19.87 10.72
C GLY A 70 -8.20 19.52 10.72
N GLY A 71 -8.54 18.51 11.53
CA GLY A 71 -9.91 18.11 11.82
C GLY A 71 -9.95 16.68 12.36
N PRO A 72 -10.85 16.37 13.31
CA PRO A 72 -11.03 14.99 13.75
C PRO A 72 -11.48 14.14 12.55
N ILE A 73 -10.90 12.95 12.43
CA ILE A 73 -11.37 11.92 11.50
C ILE A 73 -11.94 10.75 12.29
N PRO A 74 -12.94 10.03 11.76
CA PRO A 74 -13.47 8.86 12.44
C PRO A 74 -12.43 7.75 12.49
N ARG A 75 -12.40 7.05 13.63
CA ARG A 75 -11.59 5.84 13.84
C ARG A 75 -12.07 4.73 12.90
N GLN A 76 -11.19 4.26 12.03
CA GLN A 76 -11.45 3.26 11.00
C GLN A 76 -10.33 2.19 11.02
N PRO A 77 -10.34 1.25 11.98
CA PRO A 77 -9.23 0.30 12.15
C PRO A 77 -9.06 -0.70 10.99
N LEU A 78 -10.11 -0.87 10.18
CA LEU A 78 -10.09 -1.70 8.97
C LEU A 78 -9.62 -0.93 7.73
N LEU A 79 -9.52 0.40 7.80
CA LEU A 79 -8.75 1.18 6.85
C LEU A 79 -7.30 1.22 7.35
N ARG A 80 -6.37 0.68 6.56
CA ARG A 80 -4.95 0.61 6.93
C ARG A 80 -4.09 1.28 5.89
N VAL A 81 -3.14 2.08 6.34
CA VAL A 81 -2.23 2.81 5.46
C VAL A 81 -0.81 2.28 5.60
N LEU A 82 -0.11 2.19 4.49
CA LEU A 82 1.31 1.88 4.40
C LEU A 82 1.97 2.99 3.60
N GLN A 83 2.91 3.70 4.20
CA GLN A 83 3.69 4.71 3.48
C GLN A 83 5.08 4.18 3.20
N LEU A 84 5.45 4.14 1.92
CA LEU A 84 6.78 3.81 1.48
C LEU A 84 7.63 5.09 1.39
N PRO A 85 8.95 5.01 1.66
CA PRO A 85 9.84 6.12 1.40
C PRO A 85 9.90 6.40 -0.12
N SER A 86 9.97 7.68 -0.49
CA SER A 86 10.23 8.08 -1.87
C SER A 86 11.64 7.63 -2.24
N THR A 87 11.73 6.57 -3.04
CA THR A 87 12.98 5.96 -3.48
C THR A 87 12.95 5.86 -5.01
N TYR A 88 14.13 5.93 -5.61
CA TYR A 88 14.32 5.76 -7.04
C TYR A 88 15.10 4.46 -7.27
N ALA A 89 14.70 3.70 -8.29
CA ALA A 89 15.40 2.50 -8.71
C ALA A 89 15.57 2.54 -10.24
N GLN A 90 16.79 2.26 -10.71
CA GLN A 90 17.09 2.19 -12.15
C GLN A 90 16.57 0.90 -12.81
N ALA A 91 16.28 -0.12 -12.02
CA ALA A 91 15.74 -1.39 -12.47
C ALA A 91 14.71 -1.91 -11.45
N PRO A 92 13.74 -2.74 -11.87
CA PRO A 92 12.82 -3.41 -10.95
C PRO A 92 13.59 -4.15 -9.85
N SER A 93 13.26 -3.87 -8.60
CA SER A 93 13.83 -4.55 -7.44
C SER A 93 12.77 -5.43 -6.79
N LEU A 94 13.13 -6.69 -6.53
CA LEU A 94 12.32 -7.58 -5.70
C LEU A 94 12.38 -7.19 -4.21
N ARG A 95 13.35 -6.36 -3.82
CA ARG A 95 13.39 -5.77 -2.48
C ARG A 95 12.55 -4.50 -2.48
N SER A 96 11.40 -4.58 -1.82
CA SER A 96 10.54 -3.42 -1.57
C SER A 96 11.24 -2.43 -0.63
N PRO A 97 11.11 -1.11 -0.86
CA PRO A 97 11.53 -0.11 0.11
C PRO A 97 10.84 -0.38 1.45
N ARG A 98 11.60 -0.54 2.53
CA ARG A 98 10.99 -0.82 3.84
C ARG A 98 10.25 0.42 4.32
N SER A 99 8.96 0.27 4.62
CA SER A 99 8.24 1.29 5.37
C SER A 99 8.87 1.44 6.76
N THR A 100 9.07 2.66 7.21
CA THR A 100 9.62 2.94 8.55
C THR A 100 8.62 2.68 9.67
N ARG A 101 7.32 2.69 9.37
CA ARG A 101 6.24 2.48 10.35
C ARG A 101 5.42 1.21 10.12
N GLY A 102 5.66 0.50 9.01
CA GLY A 102 4.83 -0.63 8.60
C GLY A 102 3.38 -0.22 8.33
N TRP A 103 2.49 -1.21 8.32
CA TRP A 103 1.04 -0.98 8.20
C TRP A 103 0.49 -0.32 9.46
N GLN A 104 -0.29 0.74 9.30
CA GLN A 104 -0.88 1.49 10.39
C GLN A 104 -2.41 1.51 10.24
N PRO A 105 -3.18 1.04 11.23
CA PRO A 105 -4.63 1.24 11.24
C PRO A 105 -4.95 2.71 11.46
N VAL A 106 -5.94 3.24 10.74
CA VAL A 106 -6.39 4.63 10.90
C VAL A 106 -7.17 4.76 12.22
N ARG A 107 -6.43 5.06 13.29
CA ARG A 107 -6.96 5.19 14.65
C ARG A 107 -7.45 6.61 14.95
N ASP A 108 -6.75 7.58 14.37
CA ASP A 108 -6.93 9.01 14.60
C ASP A 108 -6.28 9.80 13.44
N TYR A 109 -6.42 11.12 13.50
CA TYR A 109 -5.87 12.04 12.52
C TYR A 109 -4.33 12.02 12.44
N ASP A 110 -3.64 11.84 13.56
CA ASP A 110 -2.18 11.91 13.62
C ASP A 110 -1.50 10.79 12.83
N VAL A 111 -2.13 9.61 12.76
CA VAL A 111 -1.66 8.50 11.92
C VAL A 111 -1.53 8.92 10.45
N VAL A 112 -2.52 9.68 9.94
CA VAL A 112 -2.69 9.97 8.51
C VAL A 112 -2.46 11.44 8.11
N ARG A 113 -2.17 12.34 9.05
CA ARG A 113 -1.99 13.78 8.74
C ARG A 113 -0.93 14.07 7.66
N GLU A 114 0.13 13.26 7.62
CA GLU A 114 1.21 13.34 6.63
C GLU A 114 1.04 12.37 5.43
N TYR A 115 -0.01 11.54 5.46
CA TYR A 115 -0.33 10.59 4.40
C TYR A 115 -1.00 11.32 3.22
N PRO A 116 -0.85 10.83 1.97
CA PRO A 116 -1.64 11.29 0.82
C PRO A 116 -3.13 11.45 1.08
N GLY A 117 -3.63 12.68 0.99
CA GLY A 117 -5.03 13.02 1.28
C GLY A 117 -5.99 12.38 0.29
N LEU A 118 -5.69 12.47 -1.01
CA LEU A 118 -6.50 11.84 -2.06
C LEU A 118 -6.65 10.34 -1.83
N CYS A 119 -5.55 9.65 -1.53
CA CYS A 119 -5.53 8.22 -1.25
C CYS A 119 -6.38 7.87 -0.02
N TYR A 120 -6.25 8.65 1.06
CA TYR A 120 -7.06 8.47 2.26
C TYR A 120 -8.56 8.61 1.97
N PHE A 121 -8.97 9.68 1.27
CA PHE A 121 -10.38 9.89 0.94
C PHE A 121 -10.94 8.78 0.06
N PHE A 122 -10.16 8.33 -0.94
CA PHE A 122 -10.53 7.18 -1.75
C PHE A 122 -10.83 5.94 -0.90
N GLY A 123 -9.92 5.54 0.00
CA GLY A 123 -10.14 4.35 0.82
C GLY A 123 -11.26 4.51 1.84
N ARG A 124 -11.42 5.70 2.42
CA ARG A 124 -12.55 6.04 3.32
C ARG A 124 -13.88 5.86 2.59
N ASP A 125 -14.00 6.47 1.41
CA ASP A 125 -15.25 6.48 0.65
C ASP A 125 -15.56 5.09 0.09
N LEU A 126 -14.54 4.36 -0.38
CA LEU A 126 -14.67 2.98 -0.82
C LEU A 126 -15.16 2.06 0.32
N GLN A 127 -14.56 2.14 1.50
CA GLN A 127 -14.99 1.35 2.65
C GLN A 127 -16.42 1.69 3.07
N ALA A 128 -16.81 2.97 3.01
CA ALA A 128 -18.18 3.39 3.27
C ALA A 128 -19.18 2.82 2.25
N ARG A 129 -18.81 2.77 0.97
CA ARG A 129 -19.62 2.12 -0.08
C ARG A 129 -19.80 0.63 0.18
N TRP A 130 -18.72 -0.09 0.49
CA TRP A 130 -18.83 -1.52 0.79
C TRP A 130 -19.62 -1.81 2.07
N LEU A 131 -19.54 -0.94 3.08
CA LEU A 131 -20.40 -1.06 4.26
C LEU A 131 -21.89 -0.98 3.87
N GLN A 132 -22.26 -0.10 2.93
CA GLN A 132 -23.64 0.00 2.43
C GLN A 132 -24.06 -1.26 1.67
N GLU A 133 -23.17 -1.85 0.86
CA GLU A 133 -23.47 -3.01 0.02
C GLU A 133 -23.49 -4.33 0.80
N THR A 134 -22.59 -4.49 1.76
CA THR A 134 -22.38 -5.75 2.49
C THR A 134 -22.98 -5.76 3.90
N GLY A 135 -23.36 -4.59 4.43
CA GLY A 135 -23.89 -4.44 5.79
C GLY A 135 -22.82 -4.47 6.88
N HIS A 136 -21.53 -4.63 6.55
CA HIS A 136 -20.42 -4.60 7.51
C HIS A 136 -19.15 -4.00 6.89
N PRO A 137 -18.22 -3.44 7.68
CA PRO A 137 -17.00 -2.85 7.11
C PRO A 137 -16.05 -3.94 6.63
N LEU A 138 -15.47 -3.75 5.43
CA LEU A 138 -14.43 -4.61 4.86
C LEU A 138 -13.04 -3.97 5.01
N PRO A 139 -11.97 -4.76 5.24
CA PRO A 139 -10.62 -4.22 5.27
C PRO A 139 -10.18 -3.62 3.93
N VAL A 140 -9.62 -2.42 3.99
CA VAL A 140 -9.01 -1.70 2.86
C VAL A 140 -7.59 -1.34 3.24
N GLY A 141 -6.63 -1.83 2.47
CA GLY A 141 -5.22 -1.44 2.54
C GLY A 141 -4.89 -0.39 1.50
N LEU A 142 -4.24 0.69 1.91
CA LEU A 142 -3.74 1.74 1.02
C LEU A 142 -2.22 1.80 1.10
N VAL A 143 -1.54 1.66 -0.05
CA VAL A 143 -0.08 1.78 -0.15
C VAL A 143 0.26 3.09 -0.85
N ALA A 144 0.90 4.01 -0.15
CA ALA A 144 1.42 5.24 -0.76
C ALA A 144 2.86 5.02 -1.26
N SER A 145 3.04 5.16 -2.57
CA SER A 145 4.34 5.15 -3.26
C SER A 145 4.43 6.37 -4.18
N THR A 146 4.77 7.52 -3.62
CA THR A 146 4.72 8.80 -4.35
C THR A 146 6.09 9.43 -4.50
N TYR A 147 6.30 10.12 -5.61
CA TYR A 147 7.54 10.83 -5.91
C TYR A 147 7.23 12.13 -6.66
N LYS A 148 7.36 13.29 -5.99
CA LYS A 148 7.13 14.61 -6.59
C LYS A 148 8.17 14.97 -7.67
N ALA A 149 7.79 15.90 -8.55
CA ALA A 149 8.67 16.48 -9.56
C ALA A 149 9.29 15.45 -10.51
N THR A 150 8.55 14.39 -10.82
CA THR A 150 8.94 13.38 -11.82
C THR A 150 8.15 13.57 -13.10
N HIS A 151 8.81 13.50 -14.24
CA HIS A 151 8.14 13.34 -15.53
C HIS A 151 7.65 11.89 -15.69
N LEU A 152 6.67 11.67 -16.58
CA LEU A 152 6.16 10.34 -16.92
C LEU A 152 7.28 9.37 -17.29
N GLN A 153 8.31 9.84 -18.00
CA GLN A 153 9.48 9.05 -18.40
C GLN A 153 10.19 8.38 -17.20
N THR A 154 10.18 9.01 -16.03
CA THR A 154 10.77 8.47 -14.79
C THR A 154 10.06 7.20 -14.32
N TRP A 155 8.82 6.98 -14.74
CA TRP A 155 7.98 5.83 -14.38
C TRP A 155 7.94 4.76 -15.47
N LEU A 156 8.55 5.02 -16.63
CA LEU A 156 8.65 4.05 -17.71
C LEU A 156 9.81 3.08 -17.46
N PRO A 157 9.66 1.79 -17.81
CA PRO A 157 10.78 0.86 -17.79
C PRO A 157 11.87 1.30 -18.77
N PRO A 158 13.15 0.97 -18.52
CA PRO A 158 14.27 1.39 -19.37
C PRO A 158 14.08 1.07 -20.86
N GLU A 159 13.43 -0.05 -21.16
CA GLU A 159 13.14 -0.48 -22.53
C GLU A 159 12.16 0.47 -23.23
N ALA A 160 11.12 0.94 -22.52
CA ALA A 160 10.14 1.87 -23.08
C ALA A 160 10.72 3.28 -23.29
N GLN A 161 11.64 3.71 -22.43
CA GLN A 161 12.34 4.98 -22.60
C GLN A 161 13.20 5.02 -23.88
N ARG A 162 13.77 3.87 -24.29
CA ARG A 162 14.58 3.78 -25.51
C ARG A 162 13.75 3.88 -26.80
N VAL A 163 12.47 3.48 -26.75
CA VAL A 163 11.54 3.55 -27.89
C VAL A 163 11.01 4.96 -28.07
N CYS A 164 10.83 5.71 -26.97
CA CYS A 164 10.61 7.14 -27.02
C CYS A 164 11.92 7.86 -27.33
N ALA A 165 12.29 7.99 -28.61
CA ALA A 165 13.29 8.97 -29.03
C ALA A 165 12.98 10.34 -28.38
N PRO A 166 13.99 11.12 -27.96
CA PRO A 166 13.74 12.38 -27.26
C PRO A 166 12.84 13.24 -28.13
N LEU A 167 11.60 13.47 -27.67
CA LEU A 167 10.82 14.60 -28.15
C LEU A 167 11.73 15.81 -27.94
N ALA A 168 12.04 16.51 -29.03
CA ALA A 168 13.04 17.57 -29.06
C ALA A 168 12.91 18.48 -27.82
N PRO A 169 14.03 18.91 -27.22
CA PRO A 169 13.96 19.86 -26.12
C PRO A 169 13.29 21.12 -26.65
N ASN A 170 12.26 21.59 -25.93
CA ASN A 170 11.45 22.79 -26.19
C ASN A 170 10.18 22.53 -27.03
N ASN A 171 9.10 22.14 -26.33
CA ASN A 171 7.77 22.71 -26.51
C ASN A 171 6.83 22.26 -25.37
N CYS A 172 6.96 22.94 -24.24
CA CYS A 172 5.86 23.34 -23.36
C CYS A 172 6.04 24.84 -23.09
#